data_AF-A0AA42B241-F1
#
_entry.id   AF-A0AA42B241-F1
#
_cell.length_a   1.000
_cell.length_b   1.000
_cell.length_c   1.000
_cell.angle_alpha   90.00
_cell.angle_beta   90.00
_cell.angle_gamma   90.00
#
_symmetry.space_group_name_H-M   'P 1'
#
loop_
_entity.id
_entity.type
_entity.pdbx_description
1 polymer ?
#
loop_
_entity_poly.entity_id
_entity_poly.type
_entity_poly.pdbx_seq_one_letter_code
_entity_poly.pdbx_strand_id
1 'polypeptide(L)'
;MGFISRKVLPVCGKMCICCPALRSRSRQPVKRYKKLLTEIFPKSLDGPPNDRKIVKLCEYAAKNPFRIPKIVKYLEQRIYKELRNEHIKVINVIMEAYNKLLCICKGQMVYFAGSILNVVSELLDNTNVRILGCHTLTTFIRNQADNTYSHNIESFVHKICTFAREAGEEHEKICLRASSLQCLSAMVGYMAQFSHVFANFDEIVHVTLDNYKADRNVEDDDGRGESNHNWVDEVVRCEGRAGTGVSTSVSPSHMITRPRPEKKDSSLLTREETETPAVWTQICIQKMVELAKESTTMRRVLEPMFIYFDTRKHWEPQNGMAVAVLSDMAYFVENSGNEQLILAAIIRHLDHKNVACDPQTKSNMIQIASALAQQLRARAIVPDIGIVSDMCRHLKKSLQASVDFVGKQKPNASTSLQNAIEDCLLVIARG
;
A
#
# COMPACT_ATOMS: atom_id res chain seq x y z
N MET A 1 14.50 -84.61 23.19
CA MET A 1 13.56 -83.46 23.32
C MET A 1 13.64 -82.62 22.06
N GLY A 2 12.48 -82.36 21.45
CA GLY A 2 12.31 -82.21 19.99
C GLY A 2 12.82 -80.91 19.36
N PHE A 3 13.36 -81.06 18.15
CA PHE A 3 13.61 -80.00 17.18
C PHE A 3 12.27 -79.42 16.70
N ILE A 4 12.00 -78.14 17.01
CA ILE A 4 10.87 -77.42 16.42
C ILE A 4 11.32 -76.79 15.11
N SER A 5 10.78 -77.37 14.02
CA SER A 5 10.94 -76.96 12.63
C SER A 5 10.64 -75.47 12.40
N ARG A 6 11.57 -74.74 11.76
CA ARG A 6 11.41 -73.36 11.24
C ARG A 6 10.55 -73.27 9.97
N LYS A 7 9.65 -74.22 9.74
CA LYS A 7 8.66 -74.17 8.66
C LYS A 7 7.33 -74.60 9.24
N VAL A 8 6.49 -73.62 9.52
CA VAL A 8 5.01 -73.60 9.46
C VAL A 8 4.56 -72.43 10.34
N LEU A 9 4.33 -71.27 9.70
CA LEU A 9 3.24 -70.33 9.96
C LEU A 9 3.30 -69.14 8.98
N PRO A 10 3.09 -69.33 7.66
CA PRO A 10 2.86 -68.22 6.75
C PRO A 10 1.36 -67.94 6.63
N VAL A 11 0.64 -67.66 7.73
CA VAL A 11 -0.80 -67.30 7.65
C VAL A 11 -1.22 -66.15 8.58
N CYS A 12 -0.47 -65.82 9.64
CA CYS A 12 -0.84 -64.69 10.52
C CYS A 12 -0.56 -63.29 9.95
N GLY A 13 0.03 -63.18 8.76
CA GLY A 13 0.31 -61.90 8.10
C GLY A 13 -0.90 -61.21 7.46
N LYS A 14 -2.03 -61.92 7.27
CA LYS A 14 -3.22 -61.39 6.58
C LYS A 14 -4.46 -61.19 7.48
N MET A 15 -4.45 -61.62 8.74
CA MET A 15 -5.69 -61.69 9.54
C MET A 15 -5.67 -61.06 10.93
N CYS A 16 -4.65 -60.27 11.31
CA CYS A 16 -4.74 -59.49 12.55
C CYS A 16 -5.17 -58.04 12.24
N ILE A 17 -6.49 -57.86 12.15
CA ILE A 17 -7.15 -56.53 12.17
C ILE A 17 -7.18 -55.98 13.61
N CYS A 18 -7.07 -56.86 14.61
CA CYS A 18 -7.29 -56.51 16.02
C CYS A 18 -6.04 -56.03 16.79
N CYS A 19 -4.82 -56.16 16.25
CA CYS A 19 -3.59 -55.71 16.92
C CYS A 19 -2.66 -54.89 15.99
N PRO A 20 -2.97 -53.61 15.72
CA PRO A 20 -2.14 -52.73 14.88
C PRO A 20 -0.69 -52.54 15.36
N ALA A 21 -0.43 -52.76 16.66
CA ALA A 21 0.87 -52.57 17.31
C ALA A 21 1.92 -53.63 16.96
N LEU A 22 1.51 -54.80 16.44
CA LEU A 22 2.41 -55.93 16.13
C LEU A 22 2.80 -56.03 14.65
N ARG A 23 2.40 -55.06 13.81
CA ARG A 23 2.88 -54.99 12.42
C ARG A 23 4.32 -54.49 12.40
N SER A 24 5.18 -55.14 11.60
CA SER A 24 6.50 -54.59 11.28
C SER A 24 6.34 -53.16 10.73
N ARG A 25 7.18 -52.22 11.20
CA ARG A 25 7.09 -50.78 10.85
C ARG A 25 6.96 -50.51 9.34
N SER A 26 7.52 -51.38 8.49
CA SER A 26 7.44 -51.29 7.03
C SER A 26 6.06 -51.59 6.41
N ARG A 27 5.15 -52.24 7.15
CA ARG A 27 3.80 -52.65 6.68
C ARG A 27 2.66 -51.81 7.24
N GLN A 28 2.97 -50.74 7.96
CA GLN A 28 1.96 -49.73 8.28
C GLN A 28 1.72 -48.88 7.03
N PRO A 29 0.48 -48.80 6.49
CA PRO A 29 0.20 -47.93 5.37
C PRO A 29 0.58 -46.50 5.75
N VAL A 30 1.59 -45.95 5.08
CA VAL A 30 1.96 -44.54 5.22
C VAL A 30 0.72 -43.75 4.80
N LYS A 31 0.11 -43.04 5.75
CA LYS A 31 -1.07 -42.20 5.47
C LYS A 31 -0.74 -41.30 4.28
N ARG A 32 -1.56 -41.31 3.22
CA ARG A 32 -1.27 -40.69 1.91
C ARG A 32 -0.66 -39.28 2.00
N TYR A 33 -1.16 -38.44 2.91
CA TYR A 33 -0.64 -37.08 3.14
C TYR A 33 0.85 -37.06 3.55
N LYS A 34 1.33 -38.05 4.32
CA LYS A 34 2.74 -38.14 4.73
C LYS A 34 3.64 -38.40 3.54
N LYS A 35 3.21 -39.26 2.61
CA LYS A 35 3.95 -39.51 1.36
C LYS A 35 4.01 -38.25 0.50
N LEU A 36 2.88 -37.55 0.34
CA LEU A 36 2.84 -36.28 -0.40
C LEU A 36 3.75 -35.22 0.25
N LEU A 37 3.71 -35.09 1.57
CA LEU A 37 4.60 -34.19 2.32
C LEU A 37 6.08 -34.49 2.12
N THR A 38 6.49 -35.77 2.10
CA THR A 38 7.91 -36.10 1.86
C THR A 38 8.33 -35.79 0.43
N GLU A 39 7.38 -35.82 -0.50
CA GLU A 39 7.66 -35.68 -1.93
C GLU A 39 7.89 -34.23 -2.36
N ILE A 40 7.34 -33.23 -1.65
CA ILE A 40 7.51 -31.80 -2.00
C ILE A 40 8.95 -31.32 -1.82
N PHE A 41 9.73 -31.98 -0.94
CA PHE A 41 11.12 -31.60 -0.69
C PHE A 41 12.05 -32.26 -1.70
N PRO A 42 13.08 -31.53 -2.18
CA PRO A 42 14.07 -32.09 -3.08
C PRO A 42 14.90 -33.17 -2.35
N LYS A 43 15.45 -34.12 -3.13
CA LYS A 43 16.28 -35.20 -2.59
C LYS A 43 17.67 -34.70 -2.15
N SER A 44 18.16 -33.62 -2.77
CA SER A 44 19.33 -32.86 -2.36
C SER A 44 18.89 -31.49 -1.86
N LEU A 45 19.65 -30.90 -0.92
CA LEU A 45 19.35 -29.58 -0.36
C LEU A 45 19.38 -28.45 -1.41
N ASP A 46 20.04 -28.69 -2.55
CA ASP A 46 20.20 -27.72 -3.63
C ASP A 46 19.16 -27.78 -4.76
N GLY A 47 18.24 -28.75 -4.75
CA GLY A 47 17.25 -28.91 -5.82
C GLY A 47 16.13 -27.85 -5.78
N PRO A 48 15.54 -27.48 -6.92
CA PRO A 48 14.43 -26.54 -6.97
C PRO A 48 13.14 -27.11 -6.32
N PRO A 49 12.21 -26.24 -5.89
CA PRO A 49 10.88 -26.66 -5.46
C PRO A 49 10.19 -27.49 -6.55
N ASN A 50 9.52 -28.58 -6.15
CA ASN A 50 8.75 -29.37 -7.09
C ASN A 50 7.29 -28.91 -7.09
N ASP A 51 7.01 -27.84 -7.85
CA ASP A 51 5.70 -27.19 -7.91
C ASP A 51 4.57 -28.19 -8.18
N ARG A 52 4.78 -29.13 -9.10
CA ARG A 52 3.80 -30.17 -9.42
C ARG A 52 3.43 -31.01 -8.20
N LYS A 53 4.38 -31.31 -7.32
CA LYS A 53 4.14 -32.07 -6.09
C LYS A 53 3.53 -31.22 -4.98
N ILE A 54 3.94 -29.95 -4.89
CA ILE A 54 3.33 -28.97 -3.97
C ILE A 54 1.83 -28.81 -4.29
N VAL A 55 1.50 -28.61 -5.57
CA VAL A 55 0.10 -28.53 -6.04
C VAL A 55 -0.66 -29.80 -5.70
N LYS A 56 -0.11 -30.99 -5.96
CA LYS A 56 -0.75 -32.27 -5.58
C LYS A 56 -1.03 -32.40 -4.08
N LEU A 57 -0.14 -31.91 -3.22
CA LEU A 57 -0.36 -31.89 -1.77
C LEU A 57 -1.54 -30.97 -1.42
N CYS A 58 -1.59 -29.77 -2.02
CA CYS A 58 -2.63 -28.78 -1.78
C CYS A 58 -4.01 -29.24 -2.31
N GLU A 59 -4.07 -29.82 -3.51
CA GLU A 59 -5.30 -30.43 -4.05
C GLU A 59 -5.81 -31.58 -3.17
N TYR A 60 -4.89 -32.40 -2.66
CA TYR A 60 -5.25 -33.45 -1.70
C TYR A 60 -5.82 -32.84 -0.42
N ALA A 61 -5.20 -31.76 0.09
CA ALA A 61 -5.64 -31.05 1.29
C ALA A 61 -7.03 -30.44 1.13
N ALA A 62 -7.32 -29.79 0.00
CA ALA A 62 -8.63 -29.25 -0.34
C ALA A 62 -9.73 -30.33 -0.35
N LYS A 63 -9.43 -31.52 -0.91
CA LYS A 63 -10.35 -32.67 -0.91
C LYS A 63 -10.46 -33.38 0.45
N ASN A 64 -9.57 -33.07 1.40
CA ASN A 64 -9.52 -33.74 2.71
C ASN A 64 -9.27 -32.72 3.85
N PRO A 65 -10.21 -31.80 4.15
CA PRO A 65 -9.97 -30.67 5.06
C PRO A 65 -9.46 -31.08 6.45
N PHE A 66 -9.96 -32.18 7.03
CA PHE A 66 -9.50 -32.73 8.32
C PHE A 66 -8.02 -33.17 8.35
N ARG A 67 -7.34 -33.20 7.20
CA ARG A 67 -5.89 -33.47 7.12
C ARG A 67 -5.06 -32.19 7.10
N ILE A 68 -5.65 -31.04 6.78
CA ILE A 68 -4.96 -29.74 6.74
C ILE A 68 -4.21 -29.47 8.05
N PRO A 69 -4.82 -29.60 9.26
CA PRO A 69 -4.11 -29.31 10.50
C PRO A 69 -2.85 -30.17 10.70
N LYS A 70 -2.84 -31.41 10.20
CA LYS A 70 -1.66 -32.31 10.31
C LYS A 70 -0.58 -31.98 9.29
N ILE A 71 -0.99 -31.55 8.10
CA ILE A 71 -0.07 -31.10 7.05
C ILE A 71 0.64 -29.83 7.51
N VAL A 72 -0.15 -28.86 7.95
CA VAL A 72 0.33 -27.53 8.32
C VAL A 72 1.17 -27.57 9.60
N LYS A 73 0.77 -28.35 10.62
CA LYS A 73 1.61 -28.58 11.80
C LYS A 73 2.99 -29.13 11.46
N TYR A 74 3.09 -30.01 10.46
CA TYR A 74 4.38 -30.53 10.02
C TYR A 74 5.22 -29.44 9.33
N LEU A 75 4.61 -28.63 8.47
CA LEU A 75 5.28 -27.52 7.80
C LEU A 75 5.78 -26.47 8.81
N GLU A 76 4.95 -26.10 9.78
CA GLU A 76 5.28 -25.15 10.85
C GLU A 76 6.43 -25.65 11.74
N GLN A 77 6.39 -26.91 12.17
CA GLN A 77 7.51 -27.47 12.95
C GLN A 77 8.80 -27.51 12.15
N ARG A 78 8.70 -27.76 10.84
CA ARG A 78 9.87 -27.83 9.97
C ARG A 78 10.45 -26.44 9.72
N ILE A 79 9.64 -25.43 9.40
CA ILE A 79 10.15 -24.08 9.11
C ILE A 79 10.94 -23.52 10.31
N TYR A 80 10.48 -23.73 11.55
CA TYR A 80 11.24 -23.29 12.73
C TYR A 80 12.60 -23.97 12.84
N LYS A 81 12.71 -25.25 12.46
CA LYS A 81 13.99 -25.94 12.40
C LYS A 81 14.87 -25.39 11.29
N GLU A 82 14.32 -25.19 10.09
CA GLU A 82 15.11 -24.74 8.94
C GLU A 82 15.55 -23.27 9.06
N LEU A 83 14.77 -22.42 9.75
CA LEU A 83 15.16 -21.03 10.07
C LEU A 83 16.40 -20.99 10.96
N ARG A 84 16.48 -21.83 11.98
CA ARG A 84 17.67 -21.92 12.87
C ARG A 84 18.91 -22.45 12.17
N ASN A 85 18.73 -23.24 11.10
CA ASN A 85 19.84 -23.79 10.33
C ASN A 85 20.12 -22.97 9.05
N GLU A 86 19.39 -21.87 8.84
CA GLU A 86 19.52 -21.00 7.66
C GLU A 86 19.38 -21.74 6.31
N HIS A 87 18.55 -22.79 6.26
CA HIS A 87 18.33 -23.58 5.05
C HIS A 87 17.33 -22.88 4.10
N ILE A 88 17.72 -21.74 3.52
CA ILE A 88 16.86 -20.85 2.71
C ILE A 88 16.09 -21.59 1.60
N LYS A 89 16.73 -22.54 0.89
CA LYS A 89 16.06 -23.31 -0.17
C LYS A 89 14.90 -24.16 0.36
N VAL A 90 15.05 -24.76 1.53
CA VAL A 90 13.99 -25.56 2.16
C VAL A 90 12.87 -24.66 2.70
N ILE A 91 13.24 -23.50 3.25
CA ILE A 91 12.30 -22.45 3.66
C ILE A 91 11.42 -22.05 2.47
N ASN A 92 12.02 -21.76 1.31
CA ASN A 92 11.29 -21.41 0.09
C ASN A 92 10.28 -22.50 -0.34
N VAL A 93 10.65 -23.78 -0.26
CA VAL A 93 9.72 -24.90 -0.56
C VAL A 93 8.52 -24.90 0.39
N ILE A 94 8.76 -24.65 1.69
CA ILE A 94 7.68 -24.62 2.69
C ILE A 94 6.76 -23.42 2.43
N MET A 95 7.33 -22.26 2.13
CA MET A 95 6.54 -21.05 1.87
C MET A 95 5.74 -21.14 0.58
N GLU A 96 6.29 -21.76 -0.48
CA GLU A 96 5.53 -22.05 -1.68
C GLU A 96 4.35 -23.00 -1.39
N ALA A 97 4.54 -23.99 -0.50
CA ALA A 97 3.43 -24.84 -0.06
C ALA A 97 2.36 -24.07 0.71
N TYR A 98 2.72 -23.16 1.62
CA TYR A 98 1.76 -22.28 2.29
C TYR A 98 1.03 -21.36 1.31
N ASN A 99 1.74 -20.72 0.38
CA ASN A 99 1.15 -19.84 -0.63
C ASN A 99 0.18 -20.61 -1.54
N LYS A 100 0.52 -21.83 -1.98
CA LYS A 100 -0.39 -22.68 -2.75
C LYS A 100 -1.59 -23.16 -1.93
N LEU A 101 -1.43 -23.41 -0.62
CA LEU A 101 -2.57 -23.69 0.27
C LEU A 101 -3.52 -22.49 0.36
N LEU A 102 -3.00 -21.25 0.47
CA LEU A 102 -3.83 -20.04 0.46
C LEU A 102 -4.67 -19.92 -0.81
N CYS A 103 -4.09 -20.23 -1.97
CA CYS A 103 -4.78 -20.14 -3.25
C CYS A 103 -5.82 -21.25 -3.47
N ILE A 104 -5.47 -22.50 -3.13
CA ILE A 104 -6.29 -23.70 -3.44
C ILE A 104 -7.31 -24.00 -2.34
N CYS A 105 -6.98 -23.74 -1.08
CA CYS A 105 -7.79 -24.11 0.09
C CYS A 105 -8.49 -22.90 0.73
N LYS A 106 -8.89 -21.89 -0.06
CA LYS A 106 -9.52 -20.64 0.44
C LYS A 106 -10.68 -20.89 1.40
N GLY A 107 -11.60 -21.78 1.02
CA GLY A 107 -12.76 -22.14 1.85
C GLY A 107 -12.43 -22.96 3.11
N GLN A 108 -11.16 -23.29 3.34
CA GLN A 108 -10.67 -24.07 4.48
C GLN A 108 -9.62 -23.28 5.29
N MET A 109 -9.51 -21.96 5.09
CA MET A 109 -8.46 -21.14 5.70
C MET A 109 -8.42 -21.23 7.23
N VAL A 110 -9.57 -21.39 7.89
CA VAL A 110 -9.70 -21.60 9.34
C VAL A 110 -8.82 -22.73 9.87
N TYR A 111 -8.53 -23.77 9.07
CA TYR A 111 -7.69 -24.89 9.51
C TYR A 111 -6.18 -24.58 9.54
N PHE A 112 -5.75 -23.46 8.98
CA PHE A 112 -4.32 -23.15 8.85
C PHE A 112 -3.91 -21.69 8.99
N ALA A 113 -4.86 -20.75 9.08
CA ALA A 113 -4.59 -19.32 9.23
C ALA A 113 -3.68 -19.01 10.42
N GLY A 114 -3.95 -19.59 11.60
CA GLY A 114 -3.10 -19.36 12.77
C GLY A 114 -1.65 -19.80 12.55
N SER A 115 -1.46 -20.96 11.92
CA SER A 115 -0.12 -21.47 11.62
C SER A 115 0.62 -20.58 10.64
N ILE A 116 -0.02 -20.16 9.54
CA ILE A 116 0.65 -19.28 8.57
C ILE A 116 0.97 -17.90 9.16
N LEU A 117 0.10 -17.34 10.02
CA LEU A 117 0.35 -16.07 10.71
C LEU A 117 1.53 -16.18 11.69
N ASN A 118 1.64 -17.28 12.44
CA ASN A 118 2.80 -17.55 13.29
C ASN A 118 4.09 -17.66 12.47
N VAL A 119 4.04 -18.41 11.35
CA VAL A 119 5.18 -18.55 10.45
C VAL A 119 5.58 -17.21 9.85
N VAL A 120 4.62 -16.39 9.42
CA VAL A 120 4.88 -15.02 8.93
C VAL A 120 5.58 -14.20 10.00
N SER A 121 5.14 -14.25 11.26
CA SER A 121 5.81 -13.52 12.34
C SER A 121 7.29 -13.89 12.44
N GLU A 122 7.60 -15.20 12.48
CA GLU A 122 8.98 -15.69 12.58
C GLU A 122 9.83 -15.33 11.35
N LEU A 123 9.25 -15.31 10.15
CA LEU A 123 9.96 -14.87 8.94
C LEU A 123 10.27 -13.38 8.97
N LEU A 124 9.33 -12.56 9.44
CA LEU A 124 9.54 -11.12 9.54
C LEU A 124 10.60 -10.76 10.60
N ASP A 125 10.75 -11.60 11.63
CA ASP A 125 11.78 -11.41 12.67
C ASP A 125 13.19 -11.83 12.23
N ASN A 126 13.32 -12.65 11.17
CA ASN A 126 14.60 -13.09 10.63
C ASN A 126 15.05 -12.22 9.45
N THR A 127 16.18 -11.53 9.60
CA THR A 127 16.76 -10.59 8.60
C THR A 127 16.88 -11.19 7.21
N ASN A 128 17.30 -12.46 7.11
CA ASN A 128 17.64 -13.11 5.85
C ASN A 128 16.41 -13.49 5.01
N VAL A 129 15.22 -13.44 5.58
CA VAL A 129 13.97 -13.91 4.94
C VAL A 129 12.79 -12.95 5.11
N ARG A 130 13.03 -11.70 5.52
CA ARG A 130 11.96 -10.69 5.70
C ARG A 130 11.14 -10.45 4.44
N ILE A 131 11.80 -10.40 3.28
CA ILE A 131 11.17 -10.26 1.97
C ILE A 131 10.14 -11.38 1.74
N LEU A 132 10.53 -12.63 2.05
CA LEU A 132 9.64 -13.79 1.93
C LEU A 132 8.46 -13.69 2.90
N GLY A 133 8.70 -13.22 4.13
CA GLY A 133 7.63 -12.91 5.10
C GLY A 133 6.62 -11.90 4.55
N CYS A 134 7.09 -10.80 3.95
CA CYS A 134 6.25 -9.77 3.32
C CYS A 134 5.42 -10.36 2.18
N HIS A 135 6.02 -11.15 1.29
CA HIS A 135 5.31 -11.79 0.18
C HIS A 135 4.24 -12.79 0.64
N THR A 136 4.54 -13.60 1.66
CA THR A 136 3.56 -14.54 2.21
C THR A 136 2.42 -13.80 2.91
N LEU A 137 2.70 -12.76 3.70
CA LEU A 137 1.66 -11.95 4.33
C LEU A 137 0.78 -11.26 3.28
N THR A 138 1.39 -10.72 2.23
CA THR A 138 0.67 -10.13 1.09
C THR A 138 -0.26 -11.14 0.43
N THR A 139 0.22 -12.37 0.21
CA THR A 139 -0.58 -13.46 -0.35
C THR A 139 -1.71 -13.85 0.60
N PHE A 140 -1.47 -13.88 1.91
CA PHE A 140 -2.49 -14.12 2.91
C PHE A 140 -3.60 -13.05 2.83
N ILE A 141 -3.24 -11.77 2.82
CA ILE A 141 -4.17 -10.64 2.77
C ILE A 141 -5.03 -10.68 1.48
N ARG A 142 -4.39 -10.89 0.32
CA ARG A 142 -5.09 -10.93 -0.98
C ARG A 142 -6.07 -12.10 -1.14
N ASN A 143 -5.97 -13.12 -0.29
CA ASN A 143 -6.85 -14.30 -0.34
C ASN A 143 -7.93 -14.30 0.75
N GLN A 144 -8.09 -13.20 1.49
CA GLN A 144 -9.17 -13.07 2.47
C GLN A 144 -10.54 -12.94 1.80
N ALA A 145 -11.53 -13.62 2.36
CA ALA A 145 -12.92 -13.55 1.91
C ALA A 145 -13.77 -12.56 2.74
N ASP A 146 -13.32 -12.25 3.96
CA ASP A 146 -14.01 -11.40 4.92
C ASP A 146 -13.02 -10.75 5.90
N ASN A 147 -13.56 -10.09 6.93
CA ASN A 147 -12.81 -9.34 7.93
C ASN A 147 -12.31 -10.20 9.12
N THR A 148 -12.44 -11.53 9.08
CA THR A 148 -12.16 -12.43 10.23
C THR A 148 -10.75 -12.24 10.81
N TYR A 149 -9.75 -12.00 9.97
CA TYR A 149 -8.35 -11.87 10.39
C TYR A 149 -7.87 -10.42 10.46
N SER A 150 -8.78 -9.43 10.52
CA SER A 150 -8.42 -8.00 10.53
C SER A 150 -7.41 -7.68 11.63
N HIS A 151 -7.68 -8.08 12.87
CA HIS A 151 -6.76 -7.84 13.99
C HIS A 151 -5.40 -8.53 13.83
N ASN A 152 -5.37 -9.72 13.21
CA ASN A 152 -4.11 -10.40 12.94
C ASN A 152 -3.30 -9.67 11.88
N ILE A 153 -3.93 -9.22 10.80
CA ILE A 153 -3.27 -8.45 9.74
C ILE A 153 -2.77 -7.11 10.30
N GLU A 154 -3.62 -6.42 11.06
CA GLU A 154 -3.32 -5.14 11.70
C GLU A 154 -2.13 -5.23 12.67
N SER A 155 -1.96 -6.36 13.36
CA SER A 155 -0.82 -6.56 14.28
C SER A 155 0.56 -6.48 13.60
N PHE A 156 0.63 -6.61 12.27
CA PHE A 156 1.87 -6.49 11.52
C PHE A 156 2.16 -5.07 11.00
N VAL A 157 1.21 -4.13 11.08
CA VAL A 157 1.33 -2.78 10.47
C VAL A 157 2.63 -2.10 10.84
N HIS A 158 2.92 -1.95 12.14
CA HIS A 158 4.12 -1.26 12.61
C HIS A 158 5.43 -1.90 12.11
N LYS A 159 5.48 -3.24 12.11
CA LYS A 159 6.66 -4.00 11.66
C LYS A 159 6.91 -3.79 10.17
N ILE A 160 5.87 -3.90 9.34
CA ILE A 160 5.96 -3.67 7.89
C ILE A 160 6.30 -2.20 7.59
N CYS A 161 5.72 -1.25 8.34
CA CYS A 161 6.03 0.17 8.22
C CYS A 161 7.51 0.47 8.52
N THR A 162 8.10 -0.23 9.50
CA THR A 162 9.52 -0.14 9.81
C THR A 162 10.39 -0.61 8.66
N PHE A 163 10.07 -1.75 8.04
CA PHE A 163 10.82 -2.29 6.90
C PHE A 163 10.72 -1.42 5.64
N ALA A 164 9.58 -0.76 5.43
CA ALA A 164 9.41 0.20 4.36
C ALA A 164 10.22 1.51 4.58
N ARG A 165 10.77 1.73 5.77
CA ARG A 165 11.70 2.84 6.09
C ARG A 165 13.16 2.38 6.23
N GLU A 166 13.47 1.14 5.85
CA GLU A 166 14.83 0.62 5.96
C GLU A 166 15.82 1.53 5.20
N ALA A 167 16.85 2.00 5.90
CA ALA A 167 17.78 2.99 5.38
C ALA A 167 18.93 2.33 4.59
N GLY A 168 19.22 2.87 3.41
CA GLY A 168 20.34 2.47 2.56
C GLY A 168 19.92 2.04 1.16
N GLU A 169 20.81 2.24 0.20
CA GLU A 169 20.57 1.98 -1.23
C GLU A 169 21.13 0.63 -1.72
N GLU A 170 21.42 -0.28 -0.79
CA GLU A 170 21.73 -1.67 -1.13
C GLU A 170 20.51 -2.33 -1.78
N HIS A 171 20.74 -3.13 -2.82
CA HIS A 171 19.66 -3.79 -3.57
C HIS A 171 18.72 -4.61 -2.66
N GLU A 172 19.26 -5.31 -1.66
CA GLU A 172 18.45 -6.05 -0.68
C GLU A 172 17.50 -5.13 0.12
N LYS A 173 17.98 -3.95 0.54
CA LYS A 173 17.19 -2.96 1.27
C LYS A 173 16.14 -2.30 0.37
N ILE A 174 16.47 -2.04 -0.89
CA ILE A 174 15.52 -1.56 -1.91
C ILE A 174 14.40 -2.60 -2.10
N CYS A 175 14.76 -3.86 -2.29
CA CYS A 175 13.82 -4.97 -2.43
C CYS A 175 12.96 -5.15 -1.16
N LEU A 176 13.54 -5.00 0.03
CA LEU A 176 12.78 -5.04 1.28
C LEU A 176 11.77 -3.88 1.36
N ARG A 177 12.17 -2.66 1.02
CA ARG A 177 11.25 -1.50 0.95
C ARG A 177 10.12 -1.76 -0.05
N ALA A 178 10.44 -2.26 -1.25
CA ALA A 178 9.46 -2.58 -2.28
C ALA A 178 8.46 -3.67 -1.83
N SER A 179 8.93 -4.79 -1.29
CA SER A 179 8.07 -5.87 -0.77
C SER A 179 7.23 -5.42 0.43
N SER A 180 7.75 -4.52 1.25
CA SER A 180 7.01 -3.96 2.38
C SER A 180 5.89 -3.03 1.91
N LEU A 181 6.17 -2.12 0.96
CA LEU A 181 5.17 -1.25 0.34
C LEU A 181 4.14 -2.07 -0.46
N GLN A 182 4.53 -3.16 -1.11
CA GLN A 182 3.59 -4.11 -1.70
C GLN A 182 2.63 -4.66 -0.63
N CYS A 183 3.16 -5.08 0.52
CA CYS A 183 2.35 -5.59 1.62
C CYS A 183 1.40 -4.52 2.17
N LEU A 184 1.88 -3.29 2.37
CA LEU A 184 1.05 -2.15 2.78
C LEU A 184 -0.04 -1.84 1.75
N SER A 185 0.27 -1.88 0.45
CA SER A 185 -0.75 -1.70 -0.60
C SER A 185 -1.86 -2.75 -0.52
N ALA A 186 -1.52 -4.00 -0.18
CA ALA A 186 -2.50 -5.06 0.04
C ALA A 186 -3.30 -4.84 1.32
N MET A 187 -2.69 -4.33 2.39
CA MET A 187 -3.39 -3.91 3.61
C MET A 187 -4.40 -2.80 3.31
N VAL A 188 -4.02 -1.74 2.60
CA VAL A 188 -4.95 -0.65 2.23
C VAL A 188 -6.07 -1.17 1.33
N GLY A 189 -5.74 -2.03 0.36
CA GLY A 189 -6.74 -2.70 -0.48
C GLY A 189 -7.73 -3.56 0.33
N TYR A 190 -7.25 -4.27 1.35
CA TYR A 190 -8.08 -5.02 2.29
C TYR A 190 -9.03 -4.11 3.06
N MET A 191 -8.53 -2.98 3.58
CA MET A 191 -9.37 -1.99 4.26
C MET A 191 -10.45 -1.42 3.33
N ALA A 192 -10.11 -1.17 2.06
CA ALA A 192 -11.05 -0.68 1.05
C ALA A 192 -12.11 -1.72 0.68
N GLN A 193 -11.73 -3.00 0.61
CA GLN A 193 -12.63 -4.10 0.28
C GLN A 193 -13.63 -4.39 1.41
N PHE A 194 -13.18 -4.34 2.66
CA PHE A 194 -13.99 -4.73 3.83
C PHE A 194 -14.45 -3.55 4.69
N SER A 195 -14.23 -2.31 4.23
CA SER A 195 -14.61 -1.06 4.90
C SER A 195 -14.15 -0.97 6.37
N HIS A 196 -12.99 -1.56 6.67
CA HIS A 196 -12.41 -1.59 8.02
C HIS A 196 -11.05 -0.90 8.02
N VAL A 197 -11.00 0.34 8.51
CA VAL A 197 -9.75 1.12 8.61
C VAL A 197 -9.04 0.77 9.91
N PHE A 198 -7.78 0.35 9.80
CA PHE A 198 -6.92 0.04 10.95
C PHE A 198 -6.65 1.29 11.82
N ALA A 199 -6.39 1.07 13.10
CA ALA A 199 -6.08 2.11 14.08
C ALA A 199 -4.80 2.88 13.72
N ASN A 200 -3.76 2.16 13.28
CA ASN A 200 -2.46 2.73 12.91
C ASN A 200 -2.35 3.03 11.40
N PHE A 201 -3.48 3.39 10.77
CA PHE A 201 -3.49 3.69 9.33
C PHE A 201 -2.68 4.96 9.00
N ASP A 202 -2.58 5.90 9.93
CA ASP A 202 -1.73 7.08 9.82
C ASP A 202 -0.25 6.72 9.59
N GLU A 203 0.26 5.68 10.25
CA GLU A 203 1.62 5.20 10.04
C GLU A 203 1.84 4.71 8.60
N ILE A 204 0.87 3.97 8.04
CA ILE A 204 0.90 3.51 6.65
C ILE A 204 0.93 4.70 5.69
N VAL A 205 0.10 5.72 5.96
CA VAL A 205 0.07 6.96 5.18
C VAL A 205 1.43 7.64 5.21
N HIS A 206 2.03 7.82 6.40
CA HIS A 206 3.32 8.49 6.54
C HIS A 206 4.45 7.71 5.84
N VAL A 207 4.53 6.39 6.00
CA VAL A 207 5.51 5.55 5.28
C VAL A 207 5.38 5.69 3.77
N THR A 208 4.14 5.69 3.28
CA THR A 208 3.86 5.84 1.85
C THR A 208 4.39 7.18 1.35
N LEU A 209 4.18 8.26 2.11
CA LEU A 209 4.68 9.59 1.78
C LEU A 209 6.22 9.69 1.94
N ASP A 210 6.83 9.03 2.92
CA ASP A 210 8.28 8.96 3.08
C ASP A 210 8.96 8.33 1.83
N ASN A 211 8.26 7.42 1.15
CA ASN A 211 8.73 6.73 -0.06
C ASN A 211 8.19 7.32 -1.37
N TYR A 212 7.50 8.47 -1.31
CA TYR A 212 6.95 9.09 -2.50
C TYR A 212 8.01 9.95 -3.19
N LYS A 213 8.31 9.58 -4.44
CA LYS A 213 9.11 10.38 -5.36
C LYS A 213 8.14 11.06 -6.31
N ALA A 214 8.02 12.37 -6.25
CA ALA A 214 7.47 13.11 -7.37
C ALA A 214 8.41 12.86 -8.55
N ASP A 215 7.88 12.60 -9.75
CA ASP A 215 8.65 12.63 -11.00
C ASP A 215 9.29 14.03 -11.14
N ARG A 216 10.43 14.23 -10.49
CA ARG A 216 11.45 15.13 -10.95
C ARG A 216 12.14 14.31 -12.03
N ASN A 217 12.02 14.77 -13.25
CA ASN A 217 12.56 14.11 -14.43
C ASN A 217 13.97 13.55 -14.16
N VAL A 218 14.22 12.42 -14.81
CA VAL A 218 15.50 11.75 -14.98
C VAL A 218 16.57 12.76 -15.44
N GLU A 219 17.17 13.50 -14.52
CA GLU A 219 18.39 14.31 -14.71
C GLU A 219 19.13 14.38 -13.37
N ASP A 220 19.71 13.25 -12.98
CA ASP A 220 20.90 13.19 -12.11
C ASP A 220 21.76 12.01 -12.61
N ASP A 221 21.91 11.91 -13.93
CA ASP A 221 22.99 11.13 -14.55
C ASP A 221 24.00 12.14 -15.13
N ASP A 222 25.18 12.12 -14.53
CA ASP A 222 26.30 13.01 -14.77
C ASP A 222 26.92 12.72 -16.15
N GLY A 223 26.78 13.65 -17.10
CA GLY A 223 27.31 13.46 -18.45
C GLY A 223 27.18 14.67 -19.36
N ARG A 224 28.21 15.54 -19.34
CA ARG A 224 28.55 16.59 -20.32
C ARG A 224 27.87 16.45 -21.70
N GLY A 225 27.16 17.49 -22.13
CA GLY A 225 26.77 17.63 -23.55
C GLY A 225 25.87 18.83 -23.86
N GLU A 226 26.49 19.97 -24.12
CA GLU A 226 26.08 21.00 -25.09
C GLU A 226 24.64 21.57 -25.07
N SER A 227 24.57 22.79 -24.52
CA SER A 227 23.81 23.95 -25.02
C SER A 227 22.84 23.72 -26.19
N ASN A 228 21.54 23.74 -25.90
CA ASN A 228 20.54 24.49 -26.68
C ASN A 228 19.25 24.64 -25.86
N HIS A 229 19.25 25.66 -25.00
CA HIS A 229 18.02 26.14 -24.36
C HIS A 229 17.11 26.76 -25.41
N ASN A 230 16.01 26.11 -25.73
CA ASN A 230 14.83 26.73 -26.36
C ASN A 230 13.58 26.17 -25.68
N TRP A 231 13.31 26.64 -24.45
CA TRP A 231 12.00 26.49 -23.83
C TRP A 231 11.13 27.66 -24.29
N VAL A 232 10.23 27.39 -25.23
CA VAL A 232 9.18 28.33 -25.61
C VAL A 232 8.07 28.20 -24.57
N ASP A 233 7.80 29.30 -23.90
CA ASP A 233 6.66 29.56 -23.04
C ASP A 233 5.37 29.35 -23.84
N GLU A 234 4.78 28.14 -23.79
CA GLU A 234 3.52 27.86 -24.48
C GLU A 234 2.35 28.42 -23.66
N VAL A 235 2.16 29.73 -23.83
CA VAL A 235 1.03 30.49 -23.32
C VAL A 235 -0.25 29.99 -23.99
N VAL A 236 -1.11 29.30 -23.24
CA VAL A 236 -2.49 29.03 -23.66
C VAL A 236 -3.23 30.36 -23.79
N ARG A 237 -3.31 30.88 -25.02
CA ARG A 237 -4.19 32.00 -25.37
C ARG A 237 -5.64 31.52 -25.35
N CYS A 238 -6.40 31.91 -24.35
CA CYS A 238 -7.86 31.96 -24.49
C CYS A 238 -8.23 33.30 -25.13
N GLU A 239 -8.60 33.27 -26.41
CA GLU A 239 -9.20 34.42 -27.09
C GLU A 239 -10.60 34.70 -26.51
N GLY A 240 -10.73 35.81 -25.78
CA GLY A 240 -11.99 36.41 -25.40
C GLY A 240 -11.94 37.91 -25.67
N ARG A 241 -12.47 38.34 -26.82
CA ARG A 241 -12.72 39.75 -27.13
C ARG A 241 -13.73 40.34 -26.14
N ALA A 242 -13.34 41.34 -25.35
CA ALA A 242 -14.06 42.61 -25.15
C ALA A 242 -13.37 43.51 -24.10
N GLY A 243 -13.19 44.79 -24.44
CA GLY A 243 -13.29 45.90 -23.48
C GLY A 243 -11.99 46.42 -22.85
N THR A 244 -11.55 47.57 -23.33
CA THR A 244 -10.54 48.47 -22.74
C THR A 244 -10.82 48.81 -21.27
N GLY A 245 -9.82 48.59 -20.41
CA GLY A 245 -9.79 49.09 -19.03
C GLY A 245 -8.46 48.74 -18.35
N VAL A 246 -7.62 49.75 -18.12
CA VAL A 246 -6.33 49.65 -17.43
C VAL A 246 -6.55 49.11 -16.01
N SER A 247 -6.08 47.89 -15.75
CA SER A 247 -5.77 47.43 -14.40
C SER A 247 -4.61 46.44 -14.49
N THR A 248 -3.58 46.69 -13.70
CA THR A 248 -2.35 45.91 -13.59
C THR A 248 -2.70 44.55 -12.98
N SER A 249 -3.07 43.57 -13.80
CA SER A 249 -3.27 42.20 -13.35
C SER A 249 -1.90 41.52 -13.25
N VAL A 250 -1.51 41.17 -12.02
CA VAL A 250 -0.42 40.24 -11.76
C VAL A 250 -0.73 38.94 -12.51
N SER A 251 0.10 38.59 -13.49
CA SER A 251 -0.02 37.34 -14.24
C SER A 251 0.02 36.14 -13.29
N PRO A 252 -0.88 35.15 -13.41
CA PRO A 252 -0.78 33.88 -12.69
C PRO A 252 0.26 32.99 -13.37
N SER A 253 1.51 33.43 -13.40
CA SER A 253 2.64 32.69 -13.93
C SER A 253 3.13 31.74 -12.84
N HIS A 254 2.55 30.53 -12.79
CA HIS A 254 3.15 29.27 -12.30
C HIS A 254 2.03 28.21 -12.15
N MET A 255 1.23 27.97 -13.20
CA MET A 255 0.46 26.72 -13.26
C MET A 255 1.38 25.61 -13.73
N ILE A 256 1.88 24.83 -12.78
CA ILE A 256 2.49 23.54 -13.11
C ILE A 256 1.33 22.61 -13.47
N THR A 257 0.97 22.55 -14.76
CA THR A 257 0.07 21.50 -15.28
C THR A 257 0.80 20.17 -15.20
N ARG A 258 0.66 19.49 -14.05
CA ARG A 258 1.23 18.17 -13.82
C ARG A 258 0.58 17.17 -14.78
N PRO A 259 1.35 16.41 -15.58
CA PRO A 259 0.79 15.36 -16.42
C PRO A 259 0.07 14.32 -15.56
N ARG A 260 -1.03 13.78 -16.08
CA ARG A 260 -1.79 12.73 -15.39
C ARG A 260 -0.88 11.51 -15.21
N PRO A 261 -0.68 11.02 -13.97
CA PRO A 261 0.11 9.81 -13.76
C PRO A 261 -0.59 8.59 -14.36
N GLU A 262 0.18 7.69 -14.98
CA GLU A 262 -0.33 6.43 -15.48
C GLU A 262 -0.75 5.51 -14.33
N LYS A 263 -2.00 5.03 -14.34
CA LYS A 263 -2.47 4.09 -13.31
C LYS A 263 -1.69 2.77 -13.44
N LYS A 264 -1.14 2.28 -12.33
CA LYS A 264 -0.35 1.04 -12.28
C LYS A 264 -1.21 -0.14 -11.82
N ASP A 265 -1.30 -1.18 -12.65
CA ASP A 265 -1.93 -2.44 -12.28
C ASP A 265 -0.89 -3.38 -11.64
N SER A 266 -1.11 -3.72 -10.36
CA SER A 266 -0.25 -4.64 -9.60
C SER A 266 -0.08 -6.02 -10.26
N SER A 267 -0.97 -6.45 -11.14
CA SER A 267 -0.92 -7.75 -11.83
C SER A 267 -0.09 -7.73 -13.13
N LEU A 268 0.20 -6.54 -13.67
CA LEU A 268 0.88 -6.36 -14.95
C LEU A 268 2.30 -5.79 -14.81
N LEU A 269 2.81 -5.67 -13.59
CA LEU A 269 4.14 -5.12 -13.33
C LEU A 269 5.24 -6.03 -13.87
N THR A 270 6.24 -5.42 -14.49
CA THR A 270 7.51 -6.08 -14.82
C THR A 270 8.29 -6.42 -13.54
N ARG A 271 9.29 -7.30 -13.67
CA ARG A 271 10.14 -7.66 -12.53
C ARG A 271 10.83 -6.44 -11.91
N GLU A 272 11.35 -5.54 -12.75
CA GLU A 272 12.01 -4.31 -12.29
C GLU A 272 11.03 -3.40 -11.53
N GLU A 273 9.81 -3.25 -12.03
CA GLU A 273 8.76 -2.49 -11.34
C GLU A 273 8.36 -3.11 -10.00
N THR A 274 8.32 -4.45 -9.90
CA THR A 274 8.01 -5.11 -8.62
C THR A 274 9.09 -4.91 -7.56
N GLU A 275 10.33 -4.69 -7.96
CA GLU A 275 11.47 -4.41 -7.08
C GLU A 275 11.66 -2.90 -6.82
N THR A 276 10.83 -2.04 -7.42
CA THR A 276 10.92 -0.57 -7.32
C THR A 276 9.96 -0.01 -6.26
N PRO A 277 10.45 0.59 -5.15
CA PRO A 277 9.60 1.15 -4.09
C PRO A 277 8.60 2.21 -4.58
N ALA A 278 9.03 3.11 -5.48
CA ALA A 278 8.19 4.20 -5.98
C ALA A 278 6.91 3.71 -6.70
N VAL A 279 7.00 2.57 -7.41
CA VAL A 279 5.84 1.94 -8.06
C VAL A 279 4.83 1.50 -7.02
N TRP A 280 5.28 0.84 -5.95
CA TRP A 280 4.40 0.42 -4.86
C TRP A 280 3.85 1.58 -4.05
N THR A 281 4.60 2.68 -3.89
CA THR A 281 4.09 3.92 -3.31
C THR A 281 2.92 4.47 -4.12
N GLN A 282 3.05 4.52 -5.45
CA GLN A 282 1.98 4.97 -6.32
C GLN A 282 0.75 4.05 -6.22
N ILE A 283 0.95 2.74 -6.16
CA ILE A 283 -0.14 1.77 -5.95
C ILE A 283 -0.78 1.96 -4.58
N CYS A 284 -0.01 2.23 -3.52
CA CYS A 284 -0.57 2.56 -2.20
C CYS A 284 -1.48 3.78 -2.26
N ILE A 285 -1.06 4.86 -2.94
CA ILE A 285 -1.91 6.05 -3.14
C ILE A 285 -3.19 5.69 -3.91
N GLN A 286 -3.09 4.90 -4.99
CA GLN A 286 -4.28 4.41 -5.71
C GLN A 286 -5.22 3.63 -4.78
N LYS A 287 -4.69 2.76 -3.91
CA LYS A 287 -5.48 2.01 -2.91
C LYS A 287 -6.09 2.91 -1.84
N MET A 288 -5.40 3.97 -1.43
CA MET A 288 -5.97 4.98 -0.51
C MET A 288 -7.12 5.74 -1.16
N VAL A 289 -7.05 6.03 -2.46
CA VAL A 289 -8.15 6.62 -3.21
C VAL A 289 -9.32 5.63 -3.35
N GLU A 290 -9.04 4.35 -3.61
CA GLU A 290 -10.07 3.29 -3.61
C GLU A 290 -10.75 3.14 -2.24
N LEU A 291 -10.06 3.42 -1.14
CA LEU A 291 -10.64 3.47 0.21
C LEU A 291 -11.49 4.73 0.44
N ALA A 292 -11.08 5.86 -0.13
CA ALA A 292 -11.69 7.18 0.03
C ALA A 292 -12.97 7.40 -0.81
N LYS A 293 -13.92 6.45 -0.77
CA LYS A 293 -15.17 6.53 -1.56
C LYS A 293 -16.22 7.50 -1.02
N GLU A 294 -16.15 7.84 0.27
CA GLU A 294 -17.18 8.62 0.97
C GLU A 294 -16.53 9.74 1.79
N SER A 295 -17.30 10.74 2.23
CA SER A 295 -16.79 11.88 3.00
C SER A 295 -16.02 11.46 4.27
N THR A 296 -16.49 10.45 4.98
CA THR A 296 -15.86 9.96 6.22
C THR A 296 -14.55 9.22 5.96
N THR A 297 -14.50 8.35 4.94
CA THR A 297 -13.28 7.63 4.57
C THR A 297 -12.26 8.53 3.90
N MET A 298 -12.71 9.49 3.08
CA MET A 298 -11.87 10.55 2.52
C MET A 298 -11.18 11.36 3.62
N ARG A 299 -11.92 11.75 4.67
CA ARG A 299 -11.33 12.42 5.83
C ARG A 299 -10.28 11.54 6.52
N ARG A 300 -10.59 10.26 6.76
CA ARG A 300 -9.63 9.32 7.38
C ARG A 300 -8.35 9.12 6.58
N VAL A 301 -8.40 9.27 5.26
CA VAL A 301 -7.23 9.23 4.37
C VAL A 301 -6.47 10.55 4.36
N LEU A 302 -7.16 11.68 4.19
CA LEU A 302 -6.52 12.98 4.01
C LEU A 302 -5.99 13.58 5.31
N GLU A 303 -6.64 13.36 6.45
CA GLU A 303 -6.21 13.91 7.74
C GLU A 303 -4.77 13.52 8.11
N PRO A 304 -4.35 12.24 8.10
CA PRO A 304 -2.96 11.89 8.36
C PRO A 304 -1.98 12.41 7.30
N MET A 305 -2.39 12.55 6.04
CA MET A 305 -1.57 13.18 4.98
C MET A 305 -1.33 14.66 5.29
N PHE A 306 -2.38 15.39 5.67
CA PHE A 306 -2.28 16.81 6.00
C PHE A 306 -1.43 17.03 7.26
N ILE A 307 -1.58 16.20 8.29
CA ILE A 307 -0.71 16.25 9.48
C ILE A 307 0.75 16.01 9.08
N TYR A 308 1.01 15.09 8.17
CA TYR A 308 2.36 14.86 7.64
C TYR A 308 2.89 16.09 6.89
N PHE A 309 2.07 16.70 6.03
CA PHE A 309 2.44 17.91 5.29
C PHE A 309 2.69 19.12 6.21
N ASP A 310 1.87 19.29 7.25
CA ASP A 310 2.05 20.32 8.29
C ASP A 310 3.42 20.14 8.98
N THR A 311 3.68 18.94 9.46
CA THR A 311 4.85 18.63 10.31
C THR A 311 6.16 18.72 9.52
N ARG A 312 6.14 18.31 8.25
CA ARG A 312 7.31 18.28 7.36
C ARG A 312 7.41 19.47 6.42
N LYS A 313 6.50 20.45 6.53
CA LYS A 313 6.43 21.66 5.68
C LYS A 313 6.30 21.36 4.18
N HIS A 314 5.57 20.31 3.81
CA HIS A 314 5.36 19.93 2.41
C HIS A 314 4.28 20.74 1.69
N TRP A 315 3.69 21.75 2.34
CA TRP A 315 2.73 22.65 1.72
C TRP A 315 3.36 23.67 0.78
N GLU A 316 4.69 23.89 0.82
CA GLU A 316 5.36 24.82 -0.10
C GLU A 316 5.15 24.40 -1.58
N PRO A 317 4.57 25.23 -2.45
CA PRO A 317 4.20 24.81 -3.81
C PRO A 317 5.38 24.37 -4.69
N GLN A 318 6.57 24.94 -4.49
CA GLN A 318 7.76 24.66 -5.32
C GLN A 318 8.60 23.50 -4.79
N ASN A 319 8.68 23.33 -3.47
CA ASN A 319 9.57 22.37 -2.82
C ASN A 319 8.83 21.22 -2.13
N GLY A 320 7.54 21.40 -1.89
CA GLY A 320 6.67 20.47 -1.19
C GLY A 320 6.02 19.45 -2.11
N MET A 321 5.71 18.28 -1.55
CA MET A 321 5.06 17.19 -2.27
C MET A 321 3.53 17.24 -2.20
N ALA A 322 2.93 18.14 -1.41
CA ALA A 322 1.49 18.15 -1.17
C ALA A 322 0.70 18.35 -2.48
N VAL A 323 1.13 19.29 -3.34
CA VAL A 323 0.48 19.51 -4.64
C VAL A 323 0.54 18.26 -5.52
N ALA A 324 1.71 17.61 -5.57
CA ALA A 324 1.94 16.41 -6.36
C ALA A 324 1.03 15.25 -5.92
N VAL A 325 1.01 14.95 -4.62
CA VAL A 325 0.21 13.86 -4.05
C VAL A 325 -1.28 14.13 -4.20
N LEU A 326 -1.75 15.35 -3.91
CA LEU A 326 -3.17 15.69 -3.97
C LEU A 326 -3.69 15.73 -5.41
N SER A 327 -2.89 16.22 -6.36
CA SER A 327 -3.20 16.12 -7.79
C SER A 327 -3.26 14.68 -8.28
N ASP A 328 -2.29 13.84 -7.90
CA ASP A 328 -2.30 12.41 -8.25
C ASP A 328 -3.55 11.71 -7.70
N MET A 329 -3.89 11.97 -6.44
CA MET A 329 -5.13 11.45 -5.84
C MET A 329 -6.36 11.88 -6.64
N ALA A 330 -6.48 13.16 -6.97
CA ALA A 330 -7.60 13.67 -7.75
C ALA A 330 -7.68 13.06 -9.17
N TYR A 331 -6.56 12.65 -9.77
CA TYR A 331 -6.53 11.93 -11.05
C TYR A 331 -6.97 10.46 -10.95
N PHE A 332 -6.78 9.83 -9.79
CA PHE A 332 -7.15 8.44 -9.55
C PHE A 332 -8.58 8.26 -9.06
N VAL A 333 -9.27 9.33 -8.66
CA VAL A 333 -10.70 9.27 -8.30
C VAL A 333 -11.52 8.82 -9.52
N GLU A 334 -12.26 7.72 -9.37
CA GLU A 334 -13.11 7.16 -10.44
C GLU A 334 -14.56 7.68 -10.41
N ASN A 335 -15.06 8.06 -9.22
CA ASN A 335 -16.41 8.57 -9.04
C ASN A 335 -16.42 10.09 -9.16
N SER A 336 -17.12 10.61 -10.17
CA SER A 336 -17.29 12.05 -10.38
C SER A 336 -17.90 12.71 -9.14
N GLY A 337 -17.17 13.65 -8.54
CA GLY A 337 -17.62 14.46 -7.40
C GLY A 337 -16.77 14.27 -6.14
N ASN A 338 -16.12 13.12 -5.98
CA ASN A 338 -15.22 12.88 -4.84
C ASN A 338 -13.94 13.71 -4.93
N GLU A 339 -13.55 14.18 -6.12
CA GLU A 339 -12.43 15.09 -6.29
C GLU A 339 -12.62 16.41 -5.53
N GLN A 340 -13.88 16.88 -5.43
CA GLN A 340 -14.21 18.10 -4.70
C GLN A 340 -14.11 17.92 -3.20
N LEU A 341 -14.25 16.68 -2.70
CA LEU A 341 -14.03 16.38 -1.29
C LEU A 341 -12.56 16.58 -0.89
N ILE A 342 -11.62 16.36 -1.82
CA ILE A 342 -10.20 16.67 -1.61
C ILE A 342 -10.01 18.18 -1.45
N LEU A 343 -10.56 18.96 -2.39
CA LEU A 343 -10.50 20.42 -2.33
C LEU A 343 -11.14 20.98 -1.04
N ALA A 344 -12.33 20.49 -0.70
CA ALA A 344 -13.04 20.87 0.51
C ALA A 344 -12.24 20.51 1.77
N ALA A 345 -11.59 19.34 1.79
CA ALA A 345 -10.76 18.93 2.92
C ALA A 345 -9.56 19.87 3.11
N ILE A 346 -8.87 20.28 2.03
CA ILE A 346 -7.77 21.25 2.10
C ILE A 346 -8.26 22.56 2.71
N ILE A 347 -9.39 23.09 2.23
CA ILE A 347 -9.94 24.36 2.69
C ILE A 347 -10.39 24.29 4.15
N ARG A 348 -10.98 23.16 4.58
CA ARG A 348 -11.32 22.92 5.99
C ARG A 348 -10.08 22.84 6.88
N HIS A 349 -8.97 22.30 6.37
CA HIS A 349 -7.71 22.17 7.11
C HIS A 349 -7.03 23.52 7.40
N LEU A 350 -7.41 24.61 6.72
CA LEU A 350 -6.96 25.97 7.07
C LEU A 350 -7.31 26.38 8.50
N ASP A 351 -8.36 25.79 9.06
CA ASP A 351 -8.80 26.02 10.44
C ASP A 351 -8.12 25.09 11.46
N HIS A 352 -7.29 24.14 11.01
CA HIS A 352 -6.63 23.17 11.89
C HIS A 352 -5.59 23.85 12.77
N LYS A 353 -5.43 23.41 14.03
CA LYS A 353 -4.53 24.01 15.02
C LYS A 353 -3.07 24.15 14.56
N ASN A 354 -2.59 23.25 13.70
CA ASN A 354 -1.23 23.28 13.16
C ASN A 354 -1.03 24.40 12.12
N VAL A 355 -2.10 24.84 11.45
CA VAL A 355 -2.07 25.78 10.31
C VAL A 355 -2.69 27.12 10.68
N ALA A 356 -3.67 27.14 11.59
CA ALA A 356 -4.51 28.30 11.89
C ALA A 356 -3.73 29.57 12.23
N CYS A 357 -2.55 29.42 12.85
CA CYS A 357 -1.67 30.51 13.28
C CYS A 357 -0.47 30.78 12.37
N ASP A 358 -0.33 30.07 11.24
CA ASP A 358 0.76 30.24 10.28
C ASP A 358 0.23 30.85 8.95
N PRO A 359 0.36 32.17 8.75
CA PRO A 359 -0.10 32.82 7.53
C PRO A 359 0.58 32.32 6.25
N GLN A 360 1.84 31.90 6.32
CA GLN A 360 2.58 31.44 5.15
C GLN A 360 2.09 30.05 4.73
N THR A 361 1.95 29.12 5.68
CA THR A 361 1.39 27.80 5.40
C THR A 361 -0.04 27.92 4.85
N LYS A 362 -0.87 28.82 5.40
CA LYS A 362 -2.20 29.10 4.83
C LYS A 362 -2.13 29.57 3.39
N SER A 363 -1.27 30.55 3.09
CA SER A 363 -1.11 31.08 1.74
C SER A 363 -0.72 29.97 0.76
N ASN A 364 0.25 29.13 1.15
CA ASN A 364 0.70 28.00 0.36
C ASN A 364 -0.43 26.98 0.10
N MET A 365 -1.19 26.62 1.14
CA MET A 365 -2.35 25.73 1.02
C MET A 365 -3.43 26.29 0.09
N ILE A 366 -3.71 27.59 0.17
CA ILE A 366 -4.69 28.26 -0.69
C ILE A 366 -4.23 28.26 -2.15
N GLN A 367 -2.94 28.47 -2.41
CA GLN A 367 -2.38 28.35 -3.77
C GLN A 367 -2.55 26.93 -4.32
N ILE A 368 -2.28 25.90 -3.51
CA ILE A 368 -2.50 24.49 -3.88
C ILE A 368 -3.99 24.22 -4.13
N ALA A 369 -4.88 24.72 -3.27
CA ALA A 369 -6.33 24.59 -3.45
C ALA A 369 -6.81 25.24 -4.75
N SER A 370 -6.31 26.44 -5.07
CA SER A 370 -6.62 27.15 -6.32
C SER A 370 -6.13 26.38 -7.55
N ALA A 371 -4.90 25.85 -7.51
CA ALA A 371 -4.35 25.02 -8.59
C ALA A 371 -5.17 23.74 -8.81
N LEU A 372 -5.55 23.06 -7.72
CA LEU A 372 -6.39 21.88 -7.78
C LEU A 372 -7.79 22.21 -8.33
N ALA A 373 -8.41 23.30 -7.88
CA ALA A 373 -9.71 23.75 -8.38
C ALA A 373 -9.69 24.03 -9.89
N GLN A 374 -8.62 24.65 -10.40
CA GLN A 374 -8.40 24.86 -11.83
C GLN A 374 -8.22 23.54 -12.59
N GLN A 375 -7.48 22.58 -12.04
CA GLN A 375 -7.31 21.24 -12.60
C GLN A 375 -8.66 20.50 -12.72
N LEU A 376 -9.51 20.58 -11.68
CA LEU A 376 -10.84 19.94 -11.70
C LEU A 376 -11.76 20.61 -12.72
N ARG A 377 -11.70 21.94 -12.84
CA ARG A 377 -12.45 22.70 -13.85
C ARG A 377 -12.02 22.35 -15.27
N ALA A 378 -10.71 22.22 -15.53
CA ALA A 378 -10.20 21.80 -16.83
C ALA A 378 -10.70 20.40 -17.23
N ARG A 379 -11.07 19.57 -16.25
CA ARG A 379 -11.69 18.26 -16.44
C ARG A 379 -13.23 18.30 -16.48
N ALA A 380 -13.83 19.48 -16.56
CA ALA A 380 -15.28 19.71 -16.59
C ALA A 380 -16.04 19.10 -15.39
N ILE A 381 -15.41 19.03 -14.22
CA ILE A 381 -16.04 18.54 -13.00
C ILE A 381 -16.88 19.67 -12.39
N VAL A 382 -18.21 19.50 -12.36
CA VAL A 382 -19.16 20.52 -11.87
C VAL A 382 -19.24 20.50 -10.34
N PRO A 383 -18.97 21.61 -9.64
CA PRO A 383 -19.02 21.71 -8.19
C PRO A 383 -20.40 21.52 -7.58
N ASP A 384 -20.51 20.69 -6.55
CA ASP A 384 -21.70 20.62 -5.70
C ASP A 384 -21.84 21.93 -4.90
N ILE A 385 -23.03 22.54 -4.96
CA ILE A 385 -23.28 23.84 -4.35
C ILE A 385 -23.13 23.84 -2.82
N GLY A 386 -23.43 22.71 -2.17
CA GLY A 386 -23.24 22.52 -0.74
C GLY A 386 -21.75 22.51 -0.37
N ILE A 387 -20.94 21.81 -1.15
CA ILE A 387 -19.48 21.78 -0.98
C ILE A 387 -18.88 23.17 -1.21
N VAL A 388 -19.32 23.90 -2.25
CA VAL A 388 -18.88 25.28 -2.52
C VAL A 388 -19.23 26.23 -1.38
N SER A 389 -20.45 26.14 -0.85
CA SER A 389 -20.88 26.96 0.28
C SER A 389 -20.02 26.68 1.54
N ASP A 390 -19.72 25.42 1.80
CA ASP A 390 -18.83 24.99 2.90
C ASP A 390 -17.42 25.58 2.74
N MET A 391 -16.83 25.45 1.55
CA MET A 391 -15.51 26.00 1.21
C MET A 391 -15.48 27.53 1.38
N CYS A 392 -16.47 28.24 0.83
CA CYS A 392 -16.60 29.69 0.96
C CYS A 392 -16.67 30.12 2.43
N ARG A 393 -17.35 29.36 3.30
CA ARG A 393 -17.45 29.66 4.73
C ARG A 393 -16.08 29.62 5.42
N HIS A 394 -15.28 28.59 5.15
CA HIS A 394 -13.95 28.43 5.74
C HIS A 394 -12.95 29.47 5.20
N LEU A 395 -12.99 29.77 3.90
CA LEU A 395 -12.19 30.85 3.31
C LEU A 395 -12.52 32.21 3.89
N LYS A 396 -13.81 32.54 4.07
CA LYS A 396 -14.26 33.78 4.73
C LYS A 396 -13.77 33.88 6.17
N LYS A 397 -13.82 32.79 6.93
CA LYS A 397 -13.28 32.74 8.30
C LYS A 397 -11.77 32.99 8.33
N SER A 398 -11.03 32.39 7.39
CA SER A 398 -9.59 32.61 7.25
C SER A 398 -9.27 34.07 6.89
N LEU A 399 -10.08 34.69 6.04
CA LEU A 399 -9.97 36.10 5.66
C LEU A 399 -10.24 37.04 6.84
N GLN A 400 -11.29 36.78 7.63
CA GLN A 400 -11.59 37.56 8.83
C GLN A 400 -10.43 37.48 9.84
N ALA A 401 -9.92 36.28 10.08
CA ALA A 401 -8.78 36.07 10.97
C ALA A 401 -7.49 36.76 10.47
N SER A 402 -7.30 36.89 9.15
CA SER A 402 -6.14 37.60 8.60
C SER A 402 -6.26 39.11 8.77
N VAL A 403 -7.44 39.70 8.56
CA VAL A 403 -7.73 41.12 8.78
C VAL A 403 -7.50 41.52 10.25
N ASP A 404 -7.95 40.71 11.20
CA ASP A 404 -7.73 40.94 12.64
C ASP A 404 -6.24 40.88 13.02
N PHE A 405 -5.44 40.14 12.26
CA PHE A 405 -3.99 40.01 12.45
C PHE A 405 -3.20 41.20 11.86
N VAL A 406 -3.66 41.81 10.74
CA VAL A 406 -3.07 43.04 10.16
C VAL A 406 -2.98 44.16 11.18
N GLY A 407 -3.98 44.27 12.06
CA GLY A 407 -4.00 45.28 13.12
C GLY A 407 -2.87 45.13 14.15
N LYS A 408 -2.10 44.02 14.14
CA LYS A 408 -1.13 43.68 15.19
C LYS A 408 0.33 43.49 14.72
N GLN A 409 0.66 43.13 13.47
CA GLN A 409 2.02 43.25 12.86
C GLN A 409 2.14 42.77 11.39
N LYS A 410 3.22 43.24 10.70
CA LYS A 410 3.74 42.97 9.32
C LYS A 410 2.71 43.00 8.16
N PRO A 411 2.59 44.12 7.41
CA PRO A 411 1.58 44.29 6.36
C PRO A 411 1.74 43.36 5.15
N ASN A 412 2.96 43.11 4.66
CA ASN A 412 3.18 42.47 3.35
C ASN A 412 2.71 40.99 3.28
N ALA A 413 2.94 40.20 4.34
CA ALA A 413 2.54 38.79 4.36
C ALA A 413 1.02 38.62 4.49
N SER A 414 0.37 39.56 5.18
CA SER A 414 -1.08 39.53 5.35
C SER A 414 -1.82 39.95 4.08
N THR A 415 -1.33 40.96 3.36
CA THR A 415 -1.88 41.34 2.04
C THR A 415 -1.75 40.21 1.01
N SER A 416 -0.63 39.49 0.99
CA SER A 416 -0.46 38.32 0.10
C SER A 416 -1.47 37.21 0.39
N LEU A 417 -1.74 36.94 1.67
CA LEU A 417 -2.73 35.95 2.08
C LEU A 417 -4.16 36.38 1.71
N GLN A 418 -4.51 37.65 1.90
CA GLN A 418 -5.81 38.19 1.51
C GLN A 418 -6.06 38.03 0.00
N ASN A 419 -5.09 38.45 -0.83
CA ASN A 419 -5.19 38.30 -2.28
C ASN A 419 -5.36 36.82 -2.69
N ALA A 420 -4.58 35.91 -2.09
CA ALA A 420 -4.69 34.47 -2.38
C ALA A 420 -6.08 33.92 -2.03
N ILE A 421 -6.70 34.35 -0.93
CA ILE A 421 -8.06 33.94 -0.54
C ILE A 421 -9.09 34.46 -1.54
N GLU A 422 -8.99 35.72 -1.95
CA GLU A 422 -9.90 36.33 -2.93
C GLU A 422 -9.83 35.62 -4.28
N ASP A 423 -8.61 35.35 -4.77
CA ASP A 423 -8.39 34.61 -6.01
C ASP A 423 -8.98 33.19 -5.93
N CYS A 424 -8.77 32.50 -4.81
CA CYS A 424 -9.33 31.16 -4.59
C CYS A 424 -10.86 31.16 -4.59
N LEU A 425 -11.48 32.14 -3.92
CA LEU A 425 -12.93 32.33 -3.94
C LEU A 425 -13.45 32.57 -5.36
N LEU A 426 -12.76 33.38 -6.17
CA LEU A 426 -13.13 33.62 -7.57
C LEU A 426 -13.03 32.35 -8.41
N VAL A 427 -11.98 31.55 -8.23
CA VAL A 427 -11.80 30.27 -8.95
C VAL A 427 -12.91 29.29 -8.60
N ILE A 428 -13.28 29.17 -7.32
CA ILE A 428 -14.32 28.27 -6.84
C ILE A 428 -15.72 28.75 -7.25
N ALA A 429 -15.99 30.06 -7.20
CA ALA A 429 -17.32 30.63 -7.48
C ALA A 429 -17.64 30.74 -8.98
N ARG A 430 -16.63 30.79 -9.86
CA ARG A 430 -16.80 30.79 -11.32
C ARG A 430 -16.98 29.39 -11.91
N GLY A 431 -16.99 28.35 -11.07
CA GLY A 431 -17.07 26.93 -11.45
C GLY A 431 -18.48 26.41 -11.60
#